data_AF-A0A804JYH3-F1
#
_entry.id   AF-A0A804JYH3-F1
#
_cell.length_a   1.000
_cell.length_b   1.000
_cell.length_c   1.000
_cell.angle_alpha   90.00
_cell.angle_beta   90.00
_cell.angle_gamma   90.00
#
_symmetry.space_group_name_H-M   'P 1'
#
loop_
_entity.id
_entity.type
_entity.pdbx_description
1 polymer ?
#
loop_
_entity_poly.entity_id
_entity_poly.type
_entity_poly.pdbx_seq_one_letter_code
_entity_poly.pdbx_strand_id
1 'polypeptide(L)'
;MERMTDQKHSIVEFFKEKGFDDESINRLMRRCNRLESTGRGRATESWDYLGSIGIQKRRLLYVVSKCPKILTMGLNQKLVTTVRCLATLGSKPGEVTSAITKFPHIVSCSVEEKLCPLLAFFHMLGISDKQLGKMLLLNPRLISCSVETKLTQITDFLASIGLNKEGLIVYPEFFRHGEKKSLEFRHKLLKQKNVHCSLSEMLSCNRKMFIAKYGLAAGFS
;
A
#
# COMPACT_ATOMS: atom_id res chain seq x y z
N MET A 1 25.85 -38.55 -29.19
CA MET A 1 24.46 -38.94 -28.91
C MET A 1 24.12 -38.42 -27.51
N GLU A 2 23.24 -37.43 -27.46
CA GLU A 2 22.49 -36.90 -26.30
C GLU A 2 23.24 -36.46 -25.03
N ARG A 3 23.63 -35.18 -25.00
CA ARG A 3 23.41 -34.31 -23.84
C ARG A 3 22.67 -33.04 -24.31
N MET A 4 21.47 -33.25 -24.82
CA MET A 4 20.48 -32.20 -25.08
C MET A 4 19.29 -32.49 -24.19
N THR A 5 19.20 -31.81 -23.04
CA THR A 5 17.98 -31.46 -22.27
C THR A 5 18.28 -31.37 -20.77
N ASP A 6 18.81 -30.24 -20.31
CA ASP A 6 18.54 -29.80 -18.93
C ASP A 6 18.44 -28.27 -18.80
N GLN A 7 18.14 -27.59 -19.91
CA GLN A 7 18.12 -26.14 -20.00
C GLN A 7 16.77 -25.64 -20.53
N LYS A 8 15.68 -26.16 -19.95
CA LYS A 8 14.28 -25.74 -20.18
C LYS A 8 13.59 -25.23 -18.89
N HIS A 9 14.39 -24.91 -17.87
CA HIS A 9 13.94 -24.59 -16.52
C HIS A 9 14.39 -23.22 -16.01
N SER A 10 14.79 -22.32 -16.92
CA SER A 10 15.25 -20.99 -16.51
C SER A 10 14.08 -20.11 -16.04
N ILE A 11 14.32 -19.30 -15.01
CA ILE A 11 13.37 -18.26 -14.57
C ILE A 11 13.09 -17.24 -15.69
N VAL A 12 14.04 -17.05 -16.61
CA VAL A 12 13.89 -16.17 -17.78
C VAL A 12 12.86 -16.72 -18.75
N GLU A 13 12.90 -18.02 -19.05
CA GLU A 13 11.91 -18.68 -19.92
C GLU A 13 10.51 -18.59 -19.32
N PHE A 14 10.40 -18.80 -18.00
CA PHE A 14 9.14 -18.57 -17.28
C PHE A 14 8.59 -17.17 -17.53
N PHE A 15 9.42 -16.12 -17.41
CA PHE A 15 8.94 -14.77 -17.65
C PHE A 15 8.54 -14.52 -19.12
N LYS A 16 9.28 -15.07 -20.09
CA LYS A 16 8.91 -14.99 -21.51
C LYS A 16 7.56 -15.66 -21.77
N GLU A 17 7.33 -16.86 -21.23
CA GLU A 17 6.06 -17.58 -21.33
C GLU A 17 4.88 -16.81 -20.71
N LYS A 18 5.11 -16.09 -19.62
CA LYS A 18 4.07 -15.26 -18.99
C LYS A 18 3.79 -13.97 -19.76
N GLY A 19 4.65 -13.59 -20.71
CA GLY A 19 4.47 -12.43 -21.59
C GLY A 19 5.28 -11.19 -21.19
N PHE A 20 6.39 -11.36 -20.47
CA PHE A 20 7.34 -10.28 -20.25
C PHE A 20 8.30 -10.13 -21.43
N ASP A 21 8.58 -8.89 -21.83
CA ASP A 21 9.67 -8.58 -22.76
C ASP A 21 11.04 -8.63 -22.07
N ASP A 22 12.10 -8.71 -22.88
CA ASP A 22 13.48 -8.82 -22.38
C ASP A 22 13.90 -7.61 -21.52
N GLU A 23 13.41 -6.40 -21.81
CA GLU A 23 13.72 -5.20 -21.03
C GLU A 23 13.12 -5.27 -19.61
N SER A 24 11.87 -5.71 -19.52
CA SER A 24 11.13 -5.91 -18.27
C SER A 24 11.77 -7.02 -17.44
N ILE A 25 12.19 -8.12 -18.09
CA ILE A 25 12.95 -9.19 -17.43
C ILE A 25 14.25 -8.63 -16.83
N ASN A 26 15.05 -7.93 -17.63
CA ASN A 26 16.30 -7.32 -17.15
C ASN A 26 16.08 -6.33 -15.99
N ARG A 27 14.95 -5.61 -15.99
CA ARG A 27 14.56 -4.73 -14.90
C ARG A 27 14.15 -5.50 -13.64
N LEU A 28 13.43 -6.61 -13.79
CA LEU A 28 13.04 -7.50 -12.68
C LEU A 28 14.26 -8.10 -11.99
N MET A 29 15.18 -8.67 -12.77
CA MET A 29 16.39 -9.32 -12.26
C MET A 29 17.27 -8.33 -11.47
N ARG A 30 17.45 -7.11 -11.99
CA ARG A 30 18.16 -6.02 -11.27
C ARG A 30 17.48 -5.60 -9.96
N ARG A 31 16.15 -5.61 -9.89
CA ARG A 31 15.40 -5.25 -8.67
C ARG A 31 15.34 -6.38 -7.65
N CYS A 32 15.54 -7.62 -8.06
CA CYS A 32 15.48 -8.79 -7.18
C CYS A 32 16.43 -9.88 -7.66
N ASN A 33 17.69 -9.80 -7.19
CA ASN A 33 18.74 -10.78 -7.49
C ASN A 33 18.36 -12.23 -7.14
N ARG A 34 17.51 -12.44 -6.13
CA ARG A 34 17.02 -13.78 -5.73
C ARG A 34 16.17 -14.46 -6.80
N LEU A 35 15.76 -13.77 -7.86
CA LEU A 35 15.06 -14.39 -8.98
C LEU A 35 15.96 -15.41 -9.71
N GLU A 36 17.27 -15.16 -9.82
CA GLU A 36 18.20 -16.07 -10.51
C GLU A 36 18.27 -17.44 -9.84
N SER A 37 18.25 -17.46 -8.51
CA SER A 37 18.22 -18.70 -7.71
C SER A 37 16.80 -19.24 -7.49
N THR A 38 15.76 -18.56 -7.96
CA THR A 38 14.39 -19.03 -7.86
C THR A 38 14.08 -19.98 -9.01
N GLY A 39 13.89 -21.26 -8.69
CA GLY A 39 13.49 -22.25 -9.68
C GLY A 39 12.11 -21.98 -10.29
N ARG A 40 11.95 -22.36 -11.57
CA ARG A 40 10.69 -22.22 -12.33
C ARG A 40 9.47 -22.81 -11.61
N GLY A 41 9.62 -23.94 -10.91
CA GLY A 41 8.55 -24.58 -10.15
C GLY A 41 7.95 -23.63 -9.10
N ARG A 42 8.78 -23.07 -8.21
CA ARG A 42 8.34 -22.12 -7.17
C ARG A 42 7.68 -20.88 -7.74
N ALA A 43 8.23 -20.32 -8.82
CA ALA A 43 7.66 -19.17 -9.50
C ALA A 43 6.28 -19.49 -10.10
N THR A 44 6.12 -20.70 -10.65
CA THR A 44 4.85 -21.20 -11.21
C THR A 44 3.81 -21.37 -10.12
N GLU A 45 4.13 -22.05 -9.02
CA GLU A 45 3.22 -22.22 -7.88
C GLU A 45 2.74 -20.87 -7.32
N SER A 46 3.67 -19.92 -7.15
CA SER A 46 3.34 -18.58 -6.66
C SER A 46 2.46 -17.81 -7.65
N TRP A 47 2.74 -17.94 -8.95
CA TRP A 47 1.95 -17.32 -10.01
C TRP A 47 0.52 -17.87 -10.05
N ASP A 48 0.38 -19.18 -9.99
CA ASP A 48 -0.92 -19.85 -10.08
C ASP A 48 -1.76 -19.55 -8.84
N TYR A 49 -1.14 -19.49 -7.66
CA TYR A 49 -1.80 -19.03 -6.44
C TYR A 49 -2.30 -17.57 -6.55
N LEU A 50 -1.51 -16.65 -7.10
CA LEU A 50 -1.97 -15.27 -7.33
C LEU A 50 -3.17 -15.22 -8.29
N GLY A 51 -3.21 -16.12 -9.28
CA GLY A 51 -4.38 -16.32 -10.14
C GLY A 51 -5.59 -16.86 -9.38
N SER A 52 -5.40 -17.87 -8.51
CA SER A 52 -6.48 -18.53 -7.78
C SER A 52 -7.16 -17.62 -6.74
N ILE A 53 -6.44 -16.64 -6.20
CA ILE A 53 -7.04 -15.58 -5.34
C ILE A 53 -7.77 -14.49 -6.15
N GLY A 54 -7.90 -14.64 -7.47
CA GLY A 54 -8.71 -13.78 -8.34
C GLY A 54 -7.96 -12.63 -9.02
N ILE A 55 -6.62 -12.61 -9.00
CA ILE A 55 -5.86 -11.60 -9.76
C ILE A 55 -5.88 -11.97 -11.25
N GLN A 56 -6.47 -11.09 -12.07
CA GLN A 56 -6.54 -11.29 -13.52
C GLN A 56 -5.14 -11.41 -14.15
N LYS A 57 -4.98 -12.27 -15.16
CA LYS A 57 -3.70 -12.50 -15.86
C LYS A 57 -2.99 -11.21 -16.30
N ARG A 58 -3.73 -10.25 -16.87
CA ARG A 58 -3.21 -8.93 -17.26
C ARG A 58 -2.64 -8.10 -16.09
N ARG A 59 -3.18 -8.31 -14.88
CA ARG A 59 -2.73 -7.65 -13.65
C ARG A 59 -1.56 -8.39 -13.00
N LEU A 60 -1.40 -9.70 -13.20
CA LEU A 60 -0.26 -10.47 -12.68
C LEU A 60 1.07 -9.91 -13.19
N LEU A 61 1.15 -9.56 -14.48
CA LEU A 61 2.32 -8.90 -15.06
C LEU A 61 2.70 -7.62 -14.29
N TYR A 62 1.72 -6.76 -14.04
CA TYR A 62 1.91 -5.54 -13.23
C TYR A 62 2.33 -5.86 -11.79
N VAL A 63 1.67 -6.82 -11.14
CA VAL A 63 1.93 -7.21 -9.74
C VAL A 63 3.37 -7.66 -9.56
N VAL A 64 3.82 -8.58 -10.41
CA VAL A 64 5.19 -9.11 -10.42
C VAL A 64 6.20 -8.02 -10.81
N SER A 65 5.88 -7.16 -11.79
CA SER A 65 6.73 -6.01 -12.14
C SER A 65 7.00 -5.07 -10.97
N LYS A 66 5.97 -4.82 -10.15
CA LYS A 66 6.10 -3.95 -8.99
C LYS A 66 6.82 -4.64 -7.83
N CYS A 67 6.50 -5.91 -7.57
CA CYS A 67 7.07 -6.70 -6.47
C CYS A 67 7.53 -8.09 -6.94
N PRO A 68 8.72 -8.21 -7.56
CA PRO A 68 9.27 -9.50 -8.00
C PRO A 68 9.46 -10.50 -6.85
N LYS A 69 9.71 -10.00 -5.62
CA LYS A 69 9.90 -10.81 -4.42
C LYS A 69 8.73 -11.77 -4.15
N ILE A 70 7.52 -11.46 -4.65
CA ILE A 70 6.33 -12.29 -4.52
C ILE A 70 6.51 -13.70 -5.09
N LEU A 71 7.39 -13.89 -6.08
CA LEU A 71 7.70 -15.19 -6.68
C LEU A 71 8.83 -15.93 -5.97
N THR A 72 9.60 -15.24 -5.13
CA THR A 72 10.79 -15.79 -4.46
C THR A 72 10.53 -16.20 -3.01
N MET A 73 9.44 -15.73 -2.42
CA MET A 73 9.06 -16.04 -1.04
C MET A 73 8.45 -17.44 -0.92
N GLY A 74 8.52 -18.04 0.26
CA GLY A 74 7.88 -19.34 0.51
C GLY A 74 6.36 -19.21 0.34
N LEU A 75 5.78 -19.99 -0.56
CA LEU A 75 4.36 -19.92 -0.88
C LEU A 75 3.51 -20.13 0.38
N ASN A 76 3.65 -21.27 1.05
CA ASN A 76 2.84 -21.59 2.22
C ASN A 76 3.29 -20.86 3.48
N GLN A 77 4.61 -20.70 3.67
CA GLN A 77 5.16 -20.10 4.88
C GLN A 77 4.94 -18.60 4.94
N LYS A 78 4.90 -17.92 3.79
CA LYS A 78 4.80 -16.46 3.72
C LYS A 78 3.59 -15.98 2.94
N LEU A 79 3.49 -16.29 1.65
CA LEU A 79 2.49 -15.68 0.77
C LEU A 79 1.06 -16.05 1.20
N VAL A 80 0.76 -17.34 1.35
CA VAL A 80 -0.55 -17.84 1.79
C VAL A 80 -0.89 -17.33 3.19
N THR A 81 0.05 -17.43 4.14
CA THR A 81 -0.15 -16.96 5.52
C THR A 81 -0.47 -15.48 5.57
N THR A 82 0.27 -14.63 4.85
CA THR A 82 -0.01 -13.19 4.82
C THR A 82 -1.34 -12.88 4.14
N VAL A 83 -1.70 -13.57 3.05
CA VAL A 83 -3.02 -13.40 2.42
C VAL A 83 -4.16 -13.82 3.36
N ARG A 84 -4.02 -14.92 4.10
CA ARG A 84 -5.00 -15.35 5.11
C ARG A 84 -5.13 -14.35 6.24
N CYS A 85 -4.02 -13.79 6.72
CA CYS A 85 -4.02 -12.74 7.73
C CYS A 85 -4.75 -11.48 7.21
N LEU A 86 -4.48 -11.04 5.97
CA LEU A 86 -5.21 -9.91 5.38
C LEU A 86 -6.71 -10.23 5.18
N ALA A 87 -7.06 -11.49 4.95
CA ALA A 87 -8.44 -11.92 4.81
C ALA A 87 -9.25 -11.81 6.12
N THR A 88 -8.62 -11.93 7.30
CA THR A 88 -9.32 -11.69 8.57
C THR A 88 -9.70 -10.23 8.78
N LEU A 89 -9.03 -9.31 8.05
CA LEU A 89 -9.30 -7.88 8.05
C LEU A 89 -10.33 -7.47 6.98
N GLY A 90 -10.62 -8.35 6.02
CA GLY A 90 -11.58 -8.12 4.95
C GLY A 90 -13.01 -8.36 5.40
N SER A 91 -13.94 -7.58 4.85
CA SER A 91 -15.37 -7.76 5.06
C SER A 91 -16.10 -8.22 3.79
N LYS A 92 -15.49 -8.04 2.61
CA LYS A 92 -16.07 -8.42 1.32
C LYS A 92 -15.13 -9.29 0.50
N PRO A 93 -15.68 -10.22 -0.31
CA PRO A 93 -14.88 -10.95 -1.29
C PRO A 93 -14.10 -9.99 -2.20
N GLY A 94 -12.83 -10.31 -2.45
CA GLY A 94 -11.98 -9.56 -3.37
C GLY A 94 -11.33 -8.28 -2.83
N GLU A 95 -11.62 -7.84 -1.59
CA GLU A 95 -10.94 -6.68 -0.99
C GLU A 95 -9.42 -6.90 -0.87
N VAL A 96 -9.03 -8.09 -0.40
CA VAL A 96 -7.62 -8.50 -0.31
C VAL A 96 -6.98 -8.57 -1.70
N THR A 97 -7.64 -9.19 -2.67
CA THR A 97 -7.19 -9.27 -4.06
C THR A 97 -6.97 -7.89 -4.67
N SER A 98 -7.90 -6.96 -4.43
CA SER A 98 -7.80 -5.56 -4.85
C SER A 98 -6.62 -4.86 -4.16
N ALA A 99 -6.44 -5.05 -2.86
CA ALA A 99 -5.34 -4.46 -2.09
C ALA A 99 -3.97 -4.94 -2.63
N ILE A 100 -3.80 -6.24 -2.84
CA ILE A 100 -2.57 -6.84 -3.40
C ILE A 100 -2.33 -6.32 -4.82
N THR A 101 -3.38 -6.24 -5.64
CA THR A 101 -3.25 -5.73 -7.01
C THR A 101 -2.81 -4.25 -7.04
N LYS A 102 -3.32 -3.43 -6.12
CA LYS A 102 -2.96 -2.00 -6.00
C LYS A 102 -1.55 -1.80 -5.43
N PHE A 103 -1.18 -2.60 -4.44
CA PHE A 103 0.11 -2.49 -3.76
C PHE A 103 0.68 -3.88 -3.41
N PRO A 104 1.35 -4.55 -4.37
CA PRO A 104 1.85 -5.91 -4.19
C PRO A 104 2.80 -6.11 -3.01
N HIS A 105 3.49 -5.06 -2.58
CA HIS A 105 4.41 -5.13 -1.45
C HIS A 105 3.72 -5.46 -0.12
N ILE A 106 2.39 -5.32 0.00
CA ILE A 106 1.65 -5.65 1.22
C ILE A 106 1.88 -7.09 1.68
N VAL A 107 2.04 -8.06 0.75
CA VAL A 107 2.31 -9.46 1.11
C VAL A 107 3.78 -9.74 1.43
N SER A 108 4.67 -8.80 1.12
CA SER A 108 6.10 -8.89 1.45
C SER A 108 6.43 -8.31 2.82
N CYS A 109 5.51 -7.57 3.43
CA CYS A 109 5.70 -6.97 4.74
C CYS A 109 5.77 -8.05 5.84
N SER A 110 6.53 -7.76 6.89
CA SER A 110 6.51 -8.56 8.12
C SER A 110 5.17 -8.35 8.82
N VAL A 111 4.50 -9.44 9.23
CA VAL A 111 3.24 -9.31 9.97
C VAL A 111 3.58 -8.78 11.37
N GLU A 112 4.61 -9.34 11.97
CA GLU A 112 5.07 -9.06 13.33
C GLU A 112 5.67 -7.66 13.46
N GLU A 113 6.47 -7.22 12.48
CA GLU A 113 7.20 -5.93 12.58
C GLU A 113 6.44 -4.75 11.95
N LYS A 114 5.40 -5.01 11.12
CA LYS A 114 4.66 -3.95 10.43
C LYS A 114 3.17 -3.99 10.73
N LEU A 115 2.52 -5.14 10.54
CA LEU A 115 1.08 -5.23 10.72
C LEU A 115 0.69 -5.14 12.19
N CYS A 116 1.33 -5.90 13.09
CA CYS A 116 1.02 -5.88 14.52
C CYS A 116 1.21 -4.49 15.17
N PRO A 117 2.32 -3.77 14.95
CA PRO A 117 2.48 -2.42 15.48
C PRO A 117 1.45 -1.43 14.93
N LEU A 118 1.08 -1.59 13.65
CA LEU A 118 0.03 -0.77 13.03
C LEU A 118 -1.33 -1.03 13.69
N LEU A 119 -1.69 -2.30 13.89
CA LEU A 119 -2.92 -2.70 14.59
C LEU A 119 -2.95 -2.12 16.01
N ALA A 120 -1.87 -2.32 16.77
CA ALA A 120 -1.75 -1.84 18.15
C ALA A 120 -1.89 -0.31 18.25
N PHE A 121 -1.24 0.44 17.36
CA PHE A 121 -1.32 1.90 17.33
C PHE A 121 -2.76 2.40 17.15
N PHE A 122 -3.48 1.88 16.18
CA PHE A 122 -4.87 2.30 15.94
C PHE A 122 -5.83 1.78 17.01
N HIS A 123 -5.55 0.63 17.62
CA HIS A 123 -6.29 0.14 18.76
C HIS A 123 -6.18 1.09 19.96
N MET A 124 -4.98 1.63 20.23
CA MET A 124 -4.79 2.67 21.26
C MET A 124 -5.59 3.96 20.97
N LEU A 125 -5.85 4.25 19.70
CA LEU A 125 -6.72 5.36 19.29
C LEU A 125 -8.21 5.02 19.34
N GLY A 126 -8.57 3.83 19.82
CA GLY A 126 -9.94 3.35 19.92
C GLY A 126 -10.58 3.00 18.56
N ILE A 127 -9.77 2.73 17.53
CA ILE A 127 -10.23 2.23 16.24
C ILE A 127 -10.24 0.71 16.28
N SER A 128 -11.38 0.11 15.93
CA SER A 128 -11.53 -1.35 15.92
C SER A 128 -10.76 -2.00 14.77
N ASP A 129 -10.38 -3.27 14.94
CA ASP A 129 -9.69 -4.07 13.92
C ASP A 129 -10.47 -4.11 12.58
N LYS A 130 -11.81 -4.12 12.63
CA LYS A 130 -12.67 -4.07 11.44
C LYS A 130 -12.54 -2.74 10.69
N GLN A 131 -12.53 -1.61 11.41
CA GLN A 131 -12.36 -0.29 10.82
C GLN A 131 -10.96 -0.13 10.22
N LEU A 132 -9.93 -0.56 10.95
CA LEU A 132 -8.57 -0.54 10.44
C LEU A 132 -8.38 -1.47 9.25
N GLY A 133 -8.96 -2.67 9.28
CA GLY A 133 -8.95 -3.61 8.16
C GLY A 133 -9.50 -2.98 6.90
N LYS A 134 -10.66 -2.31 7.00
CA LYS A 134 -11.23 -1.51 5.90
C LYS A 134 -10.27 -0.42 5.42
N MET A 135 -9.66 0.36 6.32
CA MET A 135 -8.70 1.42 5.94
C MET A 135 -7.47 0.86 5.24
N LEU A 136 -6.89 -0.22 5.75
CA LEU A 136 -5.71 -0.87 5.20
C LEU A 136 -5.99 -1.50 3.84
N LEU A 137 -7.12 -2.19 3.65
CA LEU A 137 -7.46 -2.81 2.37
C LEU A 137 -7.86 -1.79 1.30
N LEU A 138 -8.44 -0.65 1.71
CA LEU A 138 -8.68 0.49 0.81
C LEU A 138 -7.37 1.19 0.42
N ASN A 139 -6.46 1.37 1.39
CA ASN A 139 -5.17 2.04 1.21
C ASN A 139 -4.00 1.16 1.72
N PRO A 140 -3.58 0.13 0.95
CA PRO A 140 -2.58 -0.84 1.40
C PRO A 140 -1.17 -0.26 1.63
N ARG A 141 -0.90 0.98 1.19
CA ARG A 141 0.36 1.67 1.49
C ARG A 141 0.47 2.08 2.97
N LEU A 142 -0.64 2.06 3.72
CA LEU A 142 -0.66 2.34 5.15
C LEU A 142 0.33 1.45 5.92
N ILE A 143 0.49 0.19 5.53
CA ILE A 143 1.44 -0.76 6.15
C ILE A 143 2.91 -0.34 6.05
N SER A 144 3.24 0.55 5.10
CA SER A 144 4.59 1.09 4.93
C SER A 144 4.82 2.39 5.72
N CYS A 145 3.79 2.91 6.40
CA CYS A 145 3.95 4.09 7.25
C CYS A 145 4.64 3.69 8.56
N SER A 146 5.66 4.45 8.95
CA SER A 146 6.27 4.32 10.27
C SER A 146 5.26 4.76 11.32
N VAL A 147 4.95 3.88 12.26
CA VAL A 147 4.10 4.18 13.43
C VAL A 147 4.73 5.32 14.21
N GLU A 148 5.96 5.13 14.66
CA GLU A 148 6.70 6.03 15.56
C GLU A 148 6.87 7.43 15.01
N THR A 149 7.17 7.57 13.72
CA THR A 149 7.56 8.87 13.16
C THR A 149 6.49 9.50 12.30
N LYS A 150 5.66 8.73 11.60
CA LYS A 150 4.69 9.28 10.64
C LYS A 150 3.27 9.25 11.18
N LEU A 151 2.84 8.12 11.74
CA LEU A 151 1.47 8.00 12.23
C LEU A 151 1.26 8.85 13.47
N THR A 152 2.15 8.78 14.46
CA THR A 152 2.09 9.62 15.66
C THR A 152 2.03 11.10 15.32
N GLN A 153 2.90 11.59 14.41
CA GLN A 153 2.86 12.99 13.99
C GLN A 153 1.56 13.40 13.30
N ILE A 154 0.96 12.49 12.52
CA ILE A 154 -0.32 12.76 11.86
C ILE A 154 -1.43 12.81 12.91
N THR A 155 -1.45 11.88 13.87
CA THR A 155 -2.48 11.84 14.90
C THR A 155 -2.38 13.00 15.86
N ASP A 156 -1.17 13.40 16.26
CA ASP A 156 -0.93 14.58 17.11
C ASP A 156 -1.40 15.86 16.41
N PHE A 157 -1.07 15.98 15.11
CA PHE A 157 -1.55 17.10 14.31
C PHE A 157 -3.08 17.10 14.20
N LEU A 158 -3.71 15.96 13.92
CA LEU A 158 -5.16 15.87 13.83
C LEU A 158 -5.83 16.23 15.17
N ALA A 159 -5.29 15.75 16.28
CA ALA A 159 -5.75 16.12 17.62
C ALA A 159 -5.62 17.63 17.86
N SER A 160 -4.50 18.25 17.44
CA SER A 160 -4.28 19.70 17.58
C SER A 160 -5.28 20.56 16.80
N ILE A 161 -5.89 20.02 15.74
CA ILE A 161 -6.92 20.69 14.95
C ILE A 161 -8.34 20.27 15.32
N GLY A 162 -8.51 19.60 16.48
CA GLY A 162 -9.79 19.23 17.05
C GLY A 162 -10.42 17.98 16.43
N LEU A 163 -9.64 17.17 15.70
CA LEU A 163 -10.15 15.94 15.10
C LEU A 163 -9.98 14.74 16.01
N ASN A 164 -11.11 14.05 16.17
CA ASN A 164 -11.21 12.79 16.88
C ASN A 164 -10.94 11.60 15.94
N LYS A 165 -10.84 10.41 16.53
CA LYS A 165 -10.60 9.13 15.85
C LYS A 165 -11.57 8.84 14.70
N GLU A 166 -12.77 9.41 14.72
CA GLU A 166 -13.77 9.30 13.66
C GLU A 166 -13.27 9.91 12.34
N GLY A 167 -12.54 11.04 12.41
CA GLY A 167 -11.94 11.68 11.24
C GLY A 167 -10.91 10.79 10.52
N LEU A 168 -10.16 9.97 11.27
CA LEU A 168 -9.18 9.03 10.70
C LEU A 168 -9.85 7.93 9.88
N ILE A 169 -11.02 7.48 10.31
CA ILE A 169 -11.78 6.41 9.64
C ILE A 169 -12.46 6.94 8.38
N VAL A 170 -12.98 8.17 8.42
CA VAL A 170 -13.66 8.80 7.27
C VAL A 170 -12.66 9.20 6.19
N TYR A 171 -11.44 9.59 6.56
CA TYR A 171 -10.43 10.09 5.63
C TYR A 171 -9.09 9.34 5.78
N PRO A 172 -9.02 8.04 5.44
CA PRO A 172 -7.76 7.28 5.44
C PRO A 172 -6.70 7.82 4.45
N GLU A 173 -7.09 8.77 3.61
CA GLU A 173 -6.21 9.48 2.67
C GLU A 173 -5.16 10.33 3.39
N PHE A 174 -5.37 10.73 4.66
CA PHE A 174 -4.37 11.43 5.47
C PHE A 174 -3.01 10.75 5.52
N PHE A 175 -3.01 9.41 5.44
CA PHE A 175 -1.80 8.62 5.51
C PHE A 175 -1.03 8.57 4.17
N ARG A 176 -1.64 9.05 3.07
CA ARG A 176 -1.00 9.20 1.77
C ARG A 176 0.08 10.30 1.84
N HIS A 177 1.20 10.06 1.15
CA HIS A 177 2.31 11.03 1.13
C HIS A 177 1.85 12.39 0.56
N GLY A 178 2.21 13.47 1.25
CA GLY A 178 1.94 14.85 0.80
C GLY A 178 0.73 15.50 1.47
N GLU A 179 -0.21 14.72 2.02
CA GLU A 179 -1.39 15.31 2.68
C GLU A 179 -1.02 16.02 3.97
N LYS A 180 -0.10 15.48 4.79
CA LYS A 180 0.38 16.15 6.02
C LYS A 180 0.86 17.58 5.76
N LYS A 181 1.82 17.78 4.85
CA LYS A 181 2.36 19.12 4.54
C LYS A 181 1.28 20.05 3.97
N SER A 182 0.38 19.50 3.14
CA SER A 182 -0.74 20.26 2.61
C SER A 182 -1.70 20.69 3.72
N LEU A 183 -2.03 19.80 4.65
CA LEU A 183 -2.91 20.07 5.79
C LEU A 183 -2.28 21.00 6.81
N GLU A 184 -0.99 20.83 7.14
CA GLU A 184 -0.22 21.75 7.96
C GLU A 184 -0.25 23.17 7.35
N PHE A 185 -0.04 23.30 6.04
CA PHE A 185 -0.16 24.58 5.33
C PHE A 185 -1.57 25.16 5.42
N ARG A 186 -2.61 24.35 5.15
CA ARG A 186 -4.01 24.75 5.20
C ARG A 186 -4.42 25.21 6.60
N HIS A 187 -4.05 24.44 7.62
CA HIS A 187 -4.31 24.77 9.02
C HIS A 187 -3.57 26.04 9.46
N LYS A 188 -2.28 26.18 9.09
CA LYS A 188 -1.51 27.40 9.37
C LYS A 188 -2.15 28.63 8.74
N LEU A 189 -2.60 28.53 7.48
CA LEU A 189 -3.27 29.63 6.77
C LEU A 189 -4.59 30.02 7.47
N LEU A 190 -5.42 29.05 7.82
CA LEU A 190 -6.69 29.29 8.51
C LEU A 190 -6.50 29.93 9.89
N LYS A 191 -5.49 29.46 10.65
CA LYS A 191 -5.13 30.04 11.94
C LYS A 191 -4.63 31.47 11.81
N GLN A 192 -3.78 31.76 10.81
CA GLN A 192 -3.31 33.12 10.52
C GLN A 192 -4.46 34.07 10.14
N LYS A 193 -5.47 33.57 9.44
CA LYS A 193 -6.64 34.36 9.01
C LYS A 193 -7.78 34.36 10.03
N ASN A 194 -7.63 33.66 11.16
CA ASN A 194 -8.68 33.46 12.16
C ASN A 194 -10.00 32.94 11.57
N VAL A 195 -9.91 32.04 10.58
CA VAL A 195 -11.08 31.47 9.89
C VAL A 195 -11.34 30.06 10.38
N HIS A 196 -12.57 29.79 10.78
CA HIS A 196 -13.04 28.44 11.09
C HIS A 196 -13.40 27.69 9.79
N CYS A 197 -12.86 26.49 9.59
CA CYS A 197 -13.09 25.67 8.40
C CYS A 197 -13.19 24.21 8.84
N SER A 198 -14.26 23.52 8.43
CA SER A 198 -14.43 22.11 8.76
C SER A 198 -13.41 21.24 8.00
N LEU A 199 -13.12 20.05 8.53
CA LEU A 199 -12.19 19.13 7.87
C LEU A 199 -12.68 18.69 6.48
N SER A 200 -13.99 18.46 6.33
CA SER A 200 -14.57 18.08 5.04
C SER A 200 -14.39 19.20 4.00
N GLU A 201 -14.56 20.46 4.39
CA GLU A 201 -14.25 21.61 3.54
C GLU A 201 -12.75 21.75 3.26
N MET A 202 -11.92 21.51 4.27
CA MET A 202 -10.47 21.55 4.14
C MET A 202 -9.96 20.51 3.15
N LEU A 203 -10.56 19.31 3.12
CA LEU A 203 -10.15 18.19 2.27
C LEU A 203 -10.82 18.16 0.89
N SER A 204 -12.06 18.63 0.78
CA SER A 204 -12.82 18.63 -0.49
C SER A 204 -12.21 19.55 -1.56
N CYS A 205 -11.40 20.54 -1.15
CA CYS A 205 -10.76 21.47 -2.08
C CYS A 205 -9.35 21.03 -2.48
N ASN A 206 -9.06 21.13 -3.78
CA ASN A 206 -7.66 21.08 -4.25
C ASN A 206 -6.90 22.34 -3.79
N ARG A 207 -5.55 22.32 -3.87
CA ARG A 207 -4.71 23.42 -3.34
C ARG A 207 -5.09 24.80 -3.92
N LYS A 208 -5.40 24.89 -5.22
CA LYS A 208 -5.78 26.16 -5.86
C LYS A 208 -7.10 26.68 -5.32
N MET A 209 -8.12 25.83 -5.24
CA MET A 209 -9.43 26.18 -4.69
C MET A 209 -9.34 26.59 -3.21
N PHE A 210 -8.53 25.89 -2.42
CA PHE A 210 -8.34 26.23 -1.01
C PHE A 210 -7.68 27.61 -0.84
N ILE A 211 -6.64 27.91 -1.62
CA ILE A 211 -5.98 29.24 -1.57
C ILE A 211 -6.92 30.33 -2.10
N ALA A 212 -7.71 30.08 -3.13
CA ALA A 212 -8.69 31.05 -3.61
C ALA A 212 -9.76 31.35 -2.54
N LYS A 213 -10.23 30.33 -1.82
CA LYS A 213 -11.27 30.45 -0.80
C LYS A 213 -10.78 31.07 0.53
N TYR A 214 -9.54 30.77 0.93
CA TYR A 214 -9.02 31.11 2.27
C TYR A 214 -7.74 31.97 2.25
N GLY A 215 -7.17 32.26 1.07
CA GLY A 215 -5.86 32.91 0.91
C GLY A 215 -5.88 34.39 0.55
N LEU A 216 -7.03 34.99 0.24
CA LEU A 216 -7.19 36.43 -0.08
C LEU A 216 -8.29 36.98 0.85
N ALA A 217 -8.02 37.95 1.75
CA ALA A 217 -7.72 39.33 1.38
C ALA A 217 -6.59 40.01 2.18
N ALA A 218 -6.00 40.99 1.48
CA ALA A 218 -5.30 42.22 1.86
C ALA A 218 -4.13 42.18 2.86
N GLY A 219 -2.93 42.39 2.32
CA GLY A 219 -2.05 43.40 2.91
C GLY A 219 -2.31 44.71 2.16
N PHE A 220 -2.78 45.73 2.88
CA PHE A 220 -2.52 47.16 2.65
C PHE A 220 -3.00 47.90 3.89
N SER A 221 -2.05 48.27 4.74
CA SER A 221 -1.99 49.54 5.45
C SER A 221 -0.52 49.79 5.77
#